data_AF-A0A950VT55-F1
#
_entry.id   AF-A0A950VT55-F1
#
_cell.length_a   1.000
_cell.length_b   1.000
_cell.length_c   1.000
_cell.angle_alpha   90.00
_cell.angle_beta   90.00
_cell.angle_gamma   90.00
#
_symmetry.space_group_name_H-M   'P 1'
#
loop_
_entity.id
_entity.type
_entity.pdbx_description
1 polymer ?
#
loop_
_entity_poly.entity_id
_entity_poly.type
_entity_poly.pdbx_seq_one_letter_code
_entity_poly.pdbx_strand_id
1 'polypeptide(L)'
;MTTFAIASRDELWLRGALTESRLMHGAATQTGDAIEASDARDERLVHLCESALDEAHATVGLLRDARVRVVVRAMRENDVESVETTMTIAVDGVSVVTTPSNAPADYELLHRARNGSAPLRGPIVWWNGSAAVLLHEAFGHASEHDAAPEVWPQWLSIDAPLVSRRETFRDVPLLRMKHLIAQQNDAPFALPDERVDVQLIAGGAYDPLTDVVTVDVAVSSAGPFTIRRSRAEIAASLAGASEEPVRYPGVICSREGQELYVASLAPVMITDGLL
;
A
#
# COMPACT_ATOMS: atom_id res chain seq x y z
N MET A 1 -22.47 15.80 17.39
CA MET A 1 -22.16 16.64 16.21
C MET A 1 -20.69 16.42 15.92
N THR A 2 -20.37 16.00 14.71
CA THR A 2 -19.00 15.74 14.27
C THR A 2 -18.61 16.77 13.24
N THR A 3 -17.46 17.42 13.41
CA THR A 3 -16.93 18.40 12.47
C THR A 3 -15.77 17.80 11.70
N PHE A 4 -15.73 18.07 10.40
CA PHE A 4 -14.65 17.67 9.54
C PHE A 4 -14.19 18.85 8.66
N ALA A 5 -12.89 18.96 8.44
CA ALA A 5 -12.31 19.81 7.41
C ALA A 5 -11.13 19.11 6.76
N ILE A 6 -10.88 19.41 5.48
CA ILE A 6 -9.73 18.89 4.73
C ILE A 6 -9.17 19.98 3.83
N ALA A 7 -7.85 20.01 3.71
CA ALA A 7 -7.14 20.56 2.58
C ALA A 7 -6.33 19.42 1.94
N SER A 8 -6.24 19.40 0.62
CA SER A 8 -5.40 18.45 -0.10
C SER A 8 -4.69 19.14 -1.26
N ARG A 9 -3.41 18.83 -1.39
CA ARG A 9 -2.54 19.33 -2.43
C ARG A 9 -2.03 18.15 -3.24
N ASP A 10 -2.24 18.19 -4.55
CA ASP A 10 -1.88 17.13 -5.48
C ASP A 10 -1.03 17.71 -6.60
N GLU A 11 0.23 17.26 -6.69
CA GLU A 11 1.20 17.74 -7.65
C GLU A 11 1.80 16.61 -8.48
N LEU A 12 1.86 16.81 -9.79
CA LEU A 12 2.55 15.92 -10.71
C LEU A 12 3.86 16.55 -11.18
N TRP A 13 4.94 15.82 -11.01
CA TRP A 13 6.29 16.18 -11.39
C TRP A 13 6.81 15.20 -12.44
N LEU A 14 7.39 15.71 -13.52
CA LEU A 14 8.06 14.93 -14.55
C LEU A 14 9.53 15.35 -14.60
N ARG A 15 10.43 14.43 -14.26
CA ARG A 15 11.89 14.66 -14.31
C ARG A 15 12.31 15.94 -13.57
N GLY A 16 11.75 16.13 -12.37
CA GLY A 16 12.00 17.29 -11.53
C GLY A 16 11.31 18.60 -11.95
N ALA A 17 10.50 18.60 -13.02
CA ALA A 17 9.68 19.76 -13.39
C ALA A 17 8.23 19.56 -12.92
N LEU A 18 7.66 20.56 -12.25
CA LEU A 18 6.24 20.59 -11.91
C LEU A 18 5.41 20.73 -13.19
N THR A 19 4.44 19.85 -13.35
CA THR A 19 3.57 19.78 -14.55
C THR A 19 2.11 20.03 -14.23
N GLU A 20 1.63 19.57 -13.08
CA GLU A 20 0.27 19.83 -12.59
C GLU A 20 0.32 20.15 -11.11
N SER A 21 -0.56 21.04 -10.66
CA SER A 21 -0.73 21.36 -9.24
C SER A 21 -2.19 21.71 -8.98
N ARG A 22 -2.79 21.05 -7.97
CA ARG A 22 -4.20 21.22 -7.61
C ARG A 22 -4.32 21.34 -6.09
N LEU A 23 -5.05 22.36 -5.65
CA LEU A 23 -5.45 22.53 -4.25
C LEU A 23 -6.96 22.28 -4.15
N MET A 24 -7.35 21.41 -3.23
CA MET A 24 -8.74 21.11 -2.89
C MET A 24 -8.95 21.36 -1.41
N HIS A 25 -10.13 21.83 -1.03
CA HIS A 25 -10.51 21.99 0.37
C HIS A 25 -12.01 21.81 0.54
N GLY A 26 -12.43 21.50 1.76
CA GLY A 26 -13.84 21.47 2.12
C GLY A 26 -14.05 21.19 3.60
N ALA A 27 -15.26 21.43 4.06
CA ALA A 27 -15.67 21.14 5.43
C ALA A 27 -17.06 20.52 5.45
N ALA A 28 -17.31 19.71 6.48
CA ALA A 28 -18.60 19.13 6.73
C ALA A 28 -18.93 19.11 8.22
N THR A 29 -20.22 19.21 8.52
CA THR A 29 -20.76 18.94 9.85
C THR A 29 -21.77 17.80 9.76
N GLN A 30 -21.59 16.80 10.62
CA GLN A 30 -22.51 15.68 10.76
C GLN A 30 -23.35 15.82 12.04
N THR A 31 -24.67 15.74 11.87
CA THR A 31 -25.64 15.76 12.97
C THR A 31 -26.60 14.58 12.81
N GLY A 32 -26.38 13.51 13.59
CA GLY A 32 -27.07 12.24 13.37
C GLY A 32 -26.72 11.66 12.01
N ASP A 33 -27.73 11.41 11.18
CA ASP A 33 -27.59 10.89 9.82
C ASP A 33 -27.44 11.99 8.75
N ALA A 34 -27.60 13.26 9.14
CA ALA A 34 -27.46 14.39 8.22
C ALA A 34 -26.00 14.84 8.11
N ILE A 35 -25.51 15.01 6.88
CA ILE A 35 -24.20 15.61 6.57
C ILE A 35 -24.44 16.89 5.78
N GLU A 36 -23.98 18.01 6.32
CA GLU A 36 -23.95 19.30 5.63
C GLU A 36 -22.52 19.60 5.20
N ALA A 37 -22.27 19.61 3.89
CA ALA A 37 -20.96 19.86 3.31
C ALA A 37 -20.88 21.22 2.62
N SER A 38 -19.70 21.82 2.63
CA SER A 38 -19.39 23.05 1.93
C SER A 38 -17.95 23.04 1.44
N ASP A 39 -17.63 23.87 0.44
CA ASP A 39 -16.26 24.10 0.00
C ASP A 39 -15.53 25.10 0.91
N ALA A 40 -15.92 25.18 2.19
CA ALA A 40 -15.30 26.10 3.14
C ALA A 40 -13.81 25.81 3.26
N ARG A 41 -13.02 26.88 3.16
CA ARG A 41 -11.57 26.84 3.25
C ARG A 41 -11.13 27.00 4.69
N ASP A 42 -10.27 26.10 5.15
CA ASP A 42 -9.59 26.19 6.43
C ASP A 42 -8.13 26.60 6.21
N GLU A 43 -7.81 27.87 6.48
CA GLU A 43 -6.46 28.40 6.26
C GLU A 43 -5.37 27.68 7.06
N ARG A 44 -5.72 27.14 8.23
CA ARG A 44 -4.76 26.38 9.04
C ARG A 44 -4.40 25.07 8.38
N LEU A 45 -5.40 24.34 7.87
CA LEU A 45 -5.16 23.09 7.13
C LEU A 45 -4.43 23.34 5.80
N VAL A 46 -4.76 24.42 5.10
CA VAL A 46 -4.03 24.81 3.88
C VAL A 46 -2.57 25.07 4.20
N HIS A 47 -2.26 25.82 5.27
CA HIS A 47 -0.88 26.08 5.67
C HIS A 47 -0.10 24.81 6.04
N LEU A 48 -0.74 23.87 6.75
CA LEU A 48 -0.15 22.55 7.05
C LEU A 48 0.12 21.75 5.77
N CYS A 49 -0.81 21.76 4.81
CA CYS A 49 -0.65 21.14 3.50
C CYS A 49 0.55 21.70 2.73
N GLU A 50 0.64 23.02 2.60
CA GLU A 50 1.74 23.66 1.86
C GLU A 50 3.09 23.41 2.56
N SER A 51 3.13 23.45 3.89
CA SER A 51 4.37 23.17 4.65
C SER A 51 4.86 21.73 4.44
N ALA A 52 3.96 20.74 4.50
CA ALA A 52 4.31 19.35 4.23
C ALA A 52 4.64 19.09 2.74
N LEU A 53 4.07 19.89 1.83
CA LEU A 53 4.43 19.85 0.42
C LEU A 53 5.85 20.39 0.18
N ASP A 54 6.22 21.51 0.81
CA ASP A 54 7.56 22.09 0.73
C ASP A 54 8.64 21.08 1.19
N GLU A 55 8.36 20.32 2.25
CA GLU A 55 9.21 19.22 2.69
C GLU A 55 9.33 18.12 1.62
N ALA A 56 8.22 17.76 0.98
CA ALA A 56 8.21 16.74 -0.07
C ALA A 56 8.94 17.19 -1.36
N HIS A 57 8.94 18.49 -1.68
CA HIS A 57 9.67 19.03 -2.84
C HIS A 57 11.17 18.77 -2.76
N ALA A 58 11.76 18.85 -1.56
CA ALA A 58 13.17 18.52 -1.36
C ALA A 58 13.46 17.07 -1.79
N THR A 59 12.56 16.14 -1.45
CA THR A 59 12.63 14.75 -1.89
C THR A 59 12.46 14.62 -3.40
N VAL A 60 11.46 15.29 -4.01
CA VAL A 60 11.25 15.26 -5.48
C VAL A 60 12.50 15.68 -6.24
N GLY A 61 13.24 16.69 -5.75
CA GLY A 61 14.49 17.14 -6.37
C GLY A 61 15.60 16.08 -6.46
N LEU A 62 15.51 15.00 -5.66
CA LEU A 62 16.43 13.86 -5.70
C LEU A 62 16.04 12.82 -6.78
N LEU A 63 14.79 12.82 -7.25
CA LEU A 63 14.19 11.78 -8.10
C LEU A 63 14.22 12.18 -9.59
N ARG A 64 15.41 12.45 -10.11
CA ARG A 64 15.62 13.29 -11.31
C ARG A 64 15.04 12.75 -12.63
N ASP A 65 14.91 11.44 -12.78
CA ASP A 65 14.37 10.82 -14.00
C ASP A 65 12.98 10.21 -13.81
N ALA A 66 12.44 10.26 -12.60
CA ALA A 66 11.13 9.72 -12.28
C ALA A 66 9.99 10.62 -12.73
N ARG A 67 8.83 9.98 -12.95
CA ARG A 67 7.53 10.63 -12.83
C ARG A 67 7.08 10.49 -11.38
N VAL A 68 6.81 11.61 -10.71
CA VAL A 68 6.46 11.62 -9.28
C VAL A 68 5.13 12.34 -9.11
N ARG A 69 4.15 11.70 -8.45
CA ARG A 69 2.93 12.37 -7.99
C ARG A 69 2.97 12.47 -6.48
N VAL A 70 2.88 13.69 -5.96
CA VAL A 70 2.85 13.96 -4.51
C VAL A 70 1.43 14.33 -4.13
N VAL A 71 0.87 13.65 -3.13
CA VAL A 71 -0.44 13.98 -2.58
C VAL A 71 -0.27 14.22 -1.08
N VAL A 72 -0.55 15.45 -0.66
CA VAL A 72 -0.61 15.85 0.75
C VAL A 72 -2.08 16.04 1.12
N ARG A 73 -2.48 15.52 2.28
CA ARG A 73 -3.82 15.69 2.86
C ARG A 73 -3.67 16.14 4.31
N ALA A 74 -4.13 17.34 4.61
CA ALA A 74 -4.28 17.83 5.98
C ALA A 74 -5.76 17.78 6.35
N MET A 75 -6.09 17.03 7.39
CA MET A 75 -7.46 16.77 7.82
C MET A 75 -7.65 17.19 9.27
N ARG A 76 -8.86 17.62 9.60
CA ARG A 76 -9.32 17.84 10.97
C ARG A 76 -10.64 17.14 11.17
N GLU A 77 -10.71 16.22 12.13
CA GLU A 77 -11.95 15.54 12.53
C GLU A 77 -12.11 15.69 14.05
N ASN A 78 -13.22 16.30 14.50
CA ASN A 78 -13.48 16.59 15.92
C ASN A 78 -12.30 17.27 16.63
N ASP A 79 -11.74 18.31 15.99
CA ASP A 79 -10.57 19.07 16.46
C ASP A 79 -9.25 18.29 16.52
N VAL A 80 -9.20 17.06 16.03
CA VAL A 80 -7.96 16.30 15.85
C VAL A 80 -7.43 16.52 14.44
N GLU A 81 -6.26 17.15 14.36
CA GLU A 81 -5.56 17.39 13.09
C GLU A 81 -4.61 16.25 12.74
N SER A 82 -4.54 15.92 11.45
CA SER A 82 -3.59 14.95 10.90
C SER A 82 -3.10 15.41 9.53
N VAL A 83 -1.86 15.05 9.19
CA VAL A 83 -1.28 15.30 7.87
C VAL A 83 -0.70 14.00 7.34
N GLU A 84 -1.10 13.63 6.13
CA GLU A 84 -0.59 12.47 5.39
C GLU A 84 0.04 12.95 4.08
N THR A 85 1.27 12.53 3.82
CA THR A 85 1.96 12.79 2.55
C THR A 85 2.34 11.47 1.90
N THR A 86 1.81 11.24 0.70
CA THR A 86 2.15 10.09 -0.13
C THR A 86 2.82 10.54 -1.43
N MET A 87 3.68 9.69 -1.96
CA MET A 87 4.36 9.89 -3.24
C MET A 87 4.19 8.64 -4.09
N THR A 88 3.71 8.79 -5.31
CA THR A 88 3.81 7.74 -6.33
C THR A 88 5.02 8.02 -7.19
N ILE A 89 6.01 7.12 -7.19
CA ILE A 89 7.23 7.23 -7.99
C ILE A 89 7.14 6.21 -9.11
N ALA A 90 7.32 6.64 -10.36
CA ALA A 90 7.31 5.78 -11.53
C ALA A 90 8.59 5.94 -12.36
N VAL A 91 9.21 4.80 -12.68
CA VAL A 91 10.42 4.68 -13.51
C VAL A 91 10.21 3.50 -14.46
N ASP A 92 10.49 3.68 -15.75
CA ASP A 92 10.43 2.64 -16.79
C ASP A 92 9.13 1.80 -16.80
N GLY A 93 7.99 2.44 -16.54
CA GLY A 93 6.67 1.80 -16.58
C GLY A 93 6.29 1.01 -15.33
N VAL A 94 7.15 0.99 -14.31
CA VAL A 94 6.86 0.43 -12.98
C VAL A 94 6.69 1.57 -11.99
N SER A 95 5.70 1.47 -11.10
CA SER A 95 5.44 2.47 -10.07
C SER A 95 5.32 1.87 -8.69
N VAL A 96 5.71 2.65 -7.69
CA VAL A 96 5.52 2.35 -6.27
C VAL A 96 4.87 3.53 -5.58
N VAL A 97 4.14 3.26 -4.49
CA VAL A 97 3.63 4.29 -3.59
C VAL A 97 4.47 4.29 -2.32
N THR A 98 4.78 5.48 -1.81
CA THR A 98 5.71 5.65 -0.69
C THR A 98 5.43 6.95 0.07
N THR A 99 6.26 7.25 1.07
CA THR A 99 6.28 8.51 1.82
C THR A 99 7.57 9.27 1.51
N PRO A 100 7.63 10.60 1.73
CA PRO A 100 8.82 11.40 1.45
C PRO A 100 10.11 10.89 2.12
N SER A 101 10.01 10.37 3.34
CA SER A 101 11.13 9.79 4.09
C SER A 101 11.71 8.53 3.46
N ASN A 102 10.90 7.79 2.71
CA ASN A 102 11.20 6.47 2.18
C ASN A 102 11.52 6.50 0.68
N ALA A 103 11.09 7.56 0.00
CA ALA A 103 11.23 7.74 -1.44
C ALA A 103 12.64 7.52 -2.00
N PRO A 104 13.76 7.96 -1.36
CA PRO A 104 15.09 7.68 -1.90
C PRO A 104 15.39 6.17 -2.00
N ALA A 105 15.05 5.40 -0.96
CA ALA A 105 15.31 3.96 -0.95
C ALA A 105 14.46 3.21 -1.99
N ASP A 106 13.20 3.63 -2.18
CA ASP A 106 12.29 2.99 -3.12
C ASP A 106 12.60 3.34 -4.57
N TYR A 107 13.08 4.56 -4.80
CA TYR A 107 13.60 4.98 -6.08
C TYR A 107 14.83 4.16 -6.50
N GLU A 108 15.72 3.86 -5.56
CA GLU A 108 16.85 2.93 -5.79
C GLU A 108 16.38 1.49 -6.00
N LEU A 109 15.29 1.06 -5.35
CA LEU A 109 14.68 -0.24 -5.62
C LEU A 109 14.15 -0.30 -7.06
N LEU A 110 13.39 0.70 -7.52
CA LEU A 110 12.92 0.78 -8.91
C LEU A 110 14.09 0.73 -9.92
N HIS A 111 15.20 1.39 -9.60
CA HIS A 111 16.40 1.36 -10.44
C HIS A 111 17.14 0.03 -10.47
N ARG A 112 16.96 -0.83 -9.47
CA ARG A 112 17.60 -2.15 -9.42
C ARG A 112 16.67 -3.27 -9.86
N ALA A 113 15.37 -3.10 -9.69
CA ALA A 113 14.37 -4.10 -10.02
C ALA A 113 14.32 -4.32 -11.53
N ARG A 114 14.53 -5.57 -11.96
CA ARG A 114 14.54 -5.93 -13.39
C ARG A 114 13.78 -7.22 -13.60
N ASN A 115 13.00 -7.24 -14.69
CA ASN A 115 12.38 -8.45 -15.17
C ASN A 115 13.45 -9.37 -15.77
N GLY A 116 13.35 -10.66 -15.42
CA GLY A 116 14.16 -11.71 -16.03
C GLY A 116 13.40 -12.49 -17.10
N SER A 117 13.96 -13.64 -17.48
CA SER A 117 13.39 -14.57 -18.45
C SER A 117 13.40 -16.02 -17.93
N ALA A 118 13.42 -16.21 -16.62
CA ALA A 118 13.35 -17.53 -16.00
C ALA A 118 11.99 -18.20 -16.30
N PRO A 119 11.91 -19.52 -16.32
CA PRO A 119 10.63 -20.22 -16.44
C PRO A 119 9.70 -19.90 -15.27
N LEU A 120 8.41 -19.66 -15.56
CA LEU A 120 7.38 -19.47 -14.54
C LEU A 120 6.94 -20.83 -13.95
N ARG A 121 7.76 -21.40 -13.08
CA ARG A 121 7.48 -22.67 -12.39
C ARG A 121 8.27 -22.78 -11.08
N GLY A 122 7.77 -23.62 -10.17
CA GLY A 122 8.42 -23.91 -8.90
C GLY A 122 8.08 -22.90 -7.79
N PRO A 123 8.82 -22.93 -6.67
CA PRO A 123 8.58 -22.03 -5.56
C PRO A 123 8.79 -20.56 -5.93
N ILE A 124 8.04 -19.68 -5.29
CA ILE A 124 8.22 -18.23 -5.37
C ILE A 124 8.92 -17.75 -4.10
N VAL A 125 9.93 -16.89 -4.27
CA VAL A 125 10.56 -16.14 -3.19
C VAL A 125 10.19 -14.68 -3.31
N TRP A 126 9.60 -14.15 -2.23
CA TRP A 126 9.07 -12.81 -2.15
C TRP A 126 10.08 -11.89 -1.47
N TRP A 127 10.71 -11.03 -2.24
CA TRP A 127 11.75 -10.11 -1.76
C TRP A 127 11.19 -8.74 -1.42
N ASN A 128 11.99 -7.94 -0.70
CA ASN A 128 11.72 -6.52 -0.43
C ASN A 128 10.36 -6.25 0.24
N GLY A 129 9.87 -7.19 1.06
CA GLY A 129 8.56 -7.10 1.70
C GLY A 129 7.37 -7.33 0.76
N SER A 130 7.58 -7.74 -0.50
CA SER A 130 6.49 -7.92 -1.49
C SER A 130 5.41 -8.93 -1.06
N ALA A 131 5.76 -9.91 -0.23
CA ALA A 131 4.79 -10.82 0.38
C ALA A 131 3.72 -10.09 1.24
N ALA A 132 4.02 -8.89 1.72
CA ALA A 132 3.06 -8.09 2.47
C ALA A 132 1.82 -7.75 1.64
N VAL A 133 1.94 -7.63 0.30
CA VAL A 133 0.78 -7.43 -0.59
C VAL A 133 -0.04 -8.70 -0.72
N LEU A 134 0.60 -9.86 -0.88
CA LEU A 134 -0.10 -11.16 -0.88
C LEU A 134 -0.93 -11.34 0.40
N LEU A 135 -0.33 -11.03 1.56
CA LEU A 135 -1.00 -11.11 2.85
C LEU A 135 -2.02 -9.98 3.06
N HIS A 136 -1.83 -8.82 2.45
CA HIS A 136 -2.82 -7.73 2.45
C HIS A 136 -4.14 -8.20 1.85
N GLU A 137 -4.07 -8.86 0.69
CA GLU A 137 -5.26 -9.42 0.05
C GLU A 137 -5.79 -10.64 0.82
N ALA A 138 -4.91 -11.58 1.17
CA ALA A 138 -5.34 -12.88 1.69
C ALA A 138 -5.73 -12.89 3.17
N PHE A 139 -5.21 -11.96 3.97
CA PHE A 139 -5.52 -11.84 5.40
C PHE A 139 -6.21 -10.51 5.70
N GLY A 140 -5.62 -9.43 5.20
CA GLY A 140 -6.03 -8.07 5.51
C GLY A 140 -7.47 -7.75 5.10
N HIS A 141 -7.74 -7.80 3.80
CA HIS A 141 -9.07 -7.54 3.27
C HIS A 141 -10.10 -8.57 3.74
N ALA A 142 -9.72 -9.84 3.86
CA ALA A 142 -10.57 -10.85 4.48
C ALA A 142 -11.04 -10.45 5.89
N SER A 143 -10.14 -9.91 6.71
CA SER A 143 -10.47 -9.40 8.05
C SER A 143 -11.41 -8.20 8.00
N GLU A 144 -11.22 -7.29 7.04
CA GLU A 144 -12.11 -6.14 6.82
C GLU A 144 -13.55 -6.52 6.42
N HIS A 145 -13.73 -7.75 5.93
CA HIS A 145 -15.01 -8.34 5.50
C HIS A 145 -15.57 -9.35 6.51
N ASP A 146 -14.94 -9.54 7.67
CA ASP A 146 -15.32 -10.55 8.67
C ASP A 146 -15.42 -11.97 8.06
N ALA A 147 -14.52 -12.26 7.11
CA ALA A 147 -14.47 -13.56 6.47
C ALA A 147 -14.03 -14.64 7.46
N ALA A 148 -14.41 -15.90 7.20
CA ALA A 148 -14.02 -17.01 8.05
C ALA A 148 -12.49 -17.08 8.22
N PRO A 149 -12.00 -17.42 9.43
CA PRO A 149 -10.58 -17.52 9.68
C PRO A 149 -9.99 -18.72 8.93
N GLU A 150 -8.79 -18.53 8.38
CA GLU A 150 -7.99 -19.59 7.75
C GLU A 150 -6.97 -20.17 8.73
N VAL A 151 -6.49 -21.38 8.43
CA VAL A 151 -5.40 -22.00 9.18
C VAL A 151 -4.07 -21.51 8.63
N TRP A 152 -3.55 -20.45 9.23
CA TRP A 152 -2.22 -19.92 8.92
C TRP A 152 -1.11 -20.77 9.57
N PRO A 153 0.10 -20.81 9.00
CA PRO A 153 1.23 -21.49 9.62
C PRO A 153 1.52 -20.94 11.02
N GLN A 154 1.81 -21.82 11.98
CA GLN A 154 2.02 -21.43 13.39
C GLN A 154 3.24 -20.52 13.60
N TRP A 155 4.21 -20.55 12.67
CA TRP A 155 5.38 -19.67 12.70
C TRP A 155 5.06 -18.26 12.23
N LEU A 156 3.90 -18.01 11.62
CA LEU A 156 3.53 -16.71 11.05
C LEU A 156 2.60 -15.95 12.00
N SER A 157 2.96 -14.71 12.31
CA SER A 157 2.10 -13.73 12.98
C SER A 157 1.80 -12.60 12.02
N ILE A 158 0.54 -12.18 11.93
CA ILE A 158 0.12 -11.05 11.09
C ILE A 158 -0.61 -10.03 11.98
N ASP A 159 -0.02 -8.85 12.13
CA ASP A 159 -0.66 -7.69 12.76
C ASP A 159 -1.26 -6.79 11.69
N ALA A 160 -2.59 -6.76 11.61
CA ALA A 160 -3.35 -5.93 10.67
C ALA A 160 -4.54 -5.26 11.37
N PRO A 161 -4.31 -4.26 12.24
CA PRO A 161 -5.36 -3.68 13.06
C PRO A 161 -6.36 -2.92 12.21
N LEU A 162 -7.64 -3.20 12.47
CA LEU A 162 -8.76 -2.50 11.85
C LEU A 162 -9.15 -1.29 12.69
N VAL A 163 -9.23 -0.15 12.03
CA VAL A 163 -9.68 1.11 12.63
C VAL A 163 -10.72 1.75 11.73
N SER A 164 -11.60 2.57 12.30
CA SER A 164 -12.53 3.37 11.52
C SER A 164 -11.75 4.40 10.69
N ARG A 165 -11.76 4.27 9.36
CA ARG A 165 -11.09 5.19 8.43
C ARG A 165 -12.06 5.60 7.34
N ARG A 166 -11.85 6.80 6.80
CA ARG A 166 -12.49 7.29 5.59
C ARG A 166 -11.49 8.07 4.76
N GLU A 167 -11.67 8.13 3.45
CA GLU A 167 -10.80 8.95 2.59
C GLU A 167 -11.07 10.44 2.77
N THR A 168 -12.34 10.85 2.74
CA THR A 168 -12.79 12.23 2.91
C THR A 168 -14.08 12.31 3.75
N PHE A 169 -14.57 13.51 4.06
CA PHE A 169 -15.87 13.68 4.72
C PHE A 169 -17.07 13.19 3.89
N ARG A 170 -16.91 13.09 2.57
CA ARG A 170 -17.99 12.63 1.68
C ARG A 170 -18.21 11.13 1.82
N ASP A 171 -17.27 10.45 2.47
CA ASP A 171 -17.23 9.01 2.56
C ASP A 171 -17.75 8.53 3.90
N VAL A 172 -18.48 7.41 3.84
CA VAL A 172 -18.89 6.65 5.01
C VAL A 172 -17.64 5.98 5.59
N PRO A 173 -17.34 6.16 6.89
CA PRO A 173 -16.19 5.52 7.49
C PRO A 173 -16.40 4.01 7.54
N LEU A 174 -15.35 3.27 7.16
CA LEU A 174 -15.33 1.82 7.14
C LEU A 174 -14.25 1.32 8.11
N LEU A 175 -14.39 0.10 8.62
CA LEU A 175 -13.29 -0.59 9.28
C LEU A 175 -12.26 -0.96 8.20
N ARG A 176 -11.07 -0.37 8.32
CA ARG A 176 -9.98 -0.47 7.35
C ARG A 176 -8.66 -0.74 8.05
N MET A 177 -7.79 -1.50 7.43
CA MET A 177 -6.43 -1.73 7.91
C MET A 177 -5.69 -0.40 8.03
N LYS A 178 -4.90 -0.23 9.11
CA LYS A 178 -3.94 0.88 9.23
C LYS A 178 -2.58 0.50 8.65
N HIS A 179 -2.13 -0.70 8.99
CA HIS A 179 -0.89 -1.30 8.54
C HIS A 179 -1.08 -2.81 8.46
N LEU A 180 -0.15 -3.48 7.78
CA LEU A 180 0.02 -4.92 7.84
C LEU A 180 1.49 -5.22 8.13
N ILE A 181 1.74 -5.93 9.21
CA ILE A 181 3.08 -6.38 9.59
C ILE A 181 3.02 -7.90 9.74
N ALA A 182 3.64 -8.60 8.80
CA ALA A 182 3.89 -10.03 8.92
C ALA A 182 5.22 -10.26 9.63
N GLN A 183 5.24 -11.14 10.63
CA GLN A 183 6.42 -11.54 11.39
C GLN A 183 6.52 -13.06 11.40
N GLN A 184 7.75 -13.57 11.42
CA GLN A 184 8.01 -15.00 11.55
C GLN A 184 8.66 -15.31 12.90
N ASN A 185 8.35 -16.48 13.44
CA ASN A 185 8.98 -17.03 14.63
C ASN A 185 9.47 -18.46 14.33
N ASP A 186 10.79 -18.61 14.21
CA ASP A 186 11.46 -19.86 13.85
C ASP A 186 10.86 -20.55 12.61
N ALA A 187 10.52 -19.75 11.60
CA ALA A 187 10.00 -20.30 10.35
C ALA A 187 11.06 -21.19 9.66
N PRO A 188 10.64 -22.29 9.02
CA PRO A 188 11.54 -23.04 8.16
C PRO A 188 12.05 -22.12 7.05
N PHE A 189 13.34 -22.17 6.75
CA PHE A 189 13.89 -21.42 5.62
C PHE A 189 15.03 -22.17 4.95
N ALA A 190 14.78 -22.55 3.70
CA ALA A 190 15.79 -23.07 2.80
C ALA A 190 15.53 -22.44 1.43
N LEU A 191 16.44 -21.56 0.99
CA LEU A 191 16.29 -20.86 -0.27
C LEU A 191 16.36 -21.87 -1.44
N PRO A 192 15.31 -22.02 -2.27
CA PRO A 192 15.31 -23.00 -3.35
C PRO A 192 16.25 -22.60 -4.49
N ASP A 193 16.98 -23.57 -5.07
CA ASP A 193 17.88 -23.32 -6.20
C ASP A 193 17.10 -22.94 -7.48
N GLU A 194 16.04 -23.71 -7.80
CA GLU A 194 15.08 -23.40 -8.86
C GLU A 194 13.88 -22.66 -8.25
N ARG A 195 13.72 -21.37 -8.61
CA ARG A 195 12.68 -20.50 -8.05
C ARG A 195 12.34 -19.31 -8.96
N VAL A 196 11.22 -18.67 -8.65
CA VAL A 196 10.86 -17.35 -9.17
C VAL A 196 11.08 -16.30 -8.08
N ASP A 197 11.90 -15.29 -8.35
CA ASP A 197 12.18 -14.19 -7.42
C ASP A 197 11.24 -13.02 -7.74
N VAL A 198 10.28 -12.75 -6.86
CA VAL A 198 9.33 -11.63 -6.97
C VAL A 198 9.86 -10.43 -6.21
N GLN A 199 9.91 -9.27 -6.88
CA GLN A 199 10.48 -8.04 -6.32
C GLN A 199 9.46 -6.91 -6.15
N LEU A 200 8.55 -6.75 -7.12
CA LEU A 200 7.53 -5.70 -7.12
C LEU A 200 6.18 -6.23 -7.62
N ILE A 201 5.13 -5.76 -6.97
CA ILE A 201 3.73 -6.08 -7.20
C ILE A 201 3.03 -4.84 -7.78
N ALA A 202 2.30 -5.01 -8.88
CA ALA A 202 1.50 -3.96 -9.52
C ALA A 202 0.22 -3.66 -8.73
N GLY A 203 -0.38 -4.71 -8.14
CA GLY A 203 -1.60 -4.61 -7.36
C GLY A 203 -2.10 -5.97 -6.90
N GLY A 204 -3.19 -5.95 -6.14
CA GLY A 204 -3.87 -7.13 -5.68
C GLY A 204 -5.37 -6.88 -5.55
N ALA A 205 -6.13 -7.96 -5.42
CA ALA A 205 -7.54 -7.90 -5.11
C ALA A 205 -7.98 -9.14 -4.33
N TYR A 206 -8.86 -8.95 -3.36
CA TYR A 206 -9.62 -10.02 -2.71
C TYR A 206 -11.10 -9.95 -3.11
N ASP A 207 -11.65 -11.07 -3.59
CA ASP A 207 -13.08 -11.23 -3.85
C ASP A 207 -13.75 -11.96 -2.67
N PRO A 208 -14.53 -11.26 -1.83
CA PRO A 208 -15.17 -11.87 -0.66
C PRO A 208 -16.29 -12.87 -1.01
N LEU A 209 -16.80 -12.86 -2.25
CA LEU A 209 -17.86 -13.80 -2.67
C LEU A 209 -17.29 -15.16 -3.06
N THR A 210 -16.09 -15.18 -3.65
CA THR A 210 -15.44 -16.40 -4.13
C THR A 210 -14.27 -16.85 -3.25
N ASP A 211 -13.89 -16.02 -2.27
CA ASP A 211 -12.71 -16.18 -1.42
C ASP A 211 -11.40 -16.28 -2.22
N VAL A 212 -11.37 -15.65 -3.39
CA VAL A 212 -10.23 -15.65 -4.31
C VAL A 212 -9.40 -14.39 -4.12
N VAL A 213 -8.09 -14.60 -4.02
CA VAL A 213 -7.06 -13.57 -4.04
C VAL A 213 -6.39 -13.55 -5.41
N THR A 214 -6.24 -12.36 -5.96
CA THR A 214 -5.49 -12.08 -7.18
C THR A 214 -4.32 -11.17 -6.83
N VAL A 215 -3.12 -11.50 -7.31
CA VAL A 215 -1.92 -10.67 -7.16
C VAL A 215 -1.25 -10.52 -8.52
N ASP A 216 -1.09 -9.28 -8.96
CA ASP A 216 -0.43 -8.94 -10.22
C ASP A 216 1.02 -8.59 -9.96
N VAL A 217 1.94 -9.46 -10.38
CA VAL A 217 3.39 -9.27 -10.24
C VAL A 217 3.90 -8.38 -11.36
N ALA A 218 4.54 -7.25 -11.01
CA ALA A 218 5.12 -6.31 -11.96
C ALA A 218 6.55 -6.67 -12.35
N VAL A 219 7.36 -7.06 -11.34
CA VAL A 219 8.78 -7.36 -11.53
C VAL A 219 9.17 -8.67 -10.87
N SER A 220 9.64 -9.61 -11.68
CA SER A 220 10.17 -10.90 -11.20
C SER A 220 11.27 -11.47 -12.10
N SER A 221 11.96 -12.51 -11.63
CA SER A 221 12.92 -13.25 -12.46
C SER A 221 12.26 -13.96 -13.66
N ALA A 222 10.94 -14.16 -13.67
CA ALA A 222 10.17 -14.77 -14.76
C ALA A 222 9.40 -13.74 -15.62
N GLY A 223 9.54 -12.45 -15.34
CA GLY A 223 8.72 -11.39 -15.95
C GLY A 223 7.41 -11.13 -15.19
N PRO A 224 6.51 -10.28 -15.72
CA PRO A 224 5.20 -10.05 -15.11
C PRO A 224 4.27 -11.26 -15.24
N PHE A 225 3.50 -11.54 -14.20
CA PHE A 225 2.48 -12.61 -14.19
C PHE A 225 1.42 -12.36 -13.12
N THR A 226 0.31 -13.10 -13.17
CA THR A 226 -0.77 -13.00 -12.19
C THR A 226 -0.93 -14.31 -11.43
N ILE A 227 -1.03 -14.23 -10.11
CA ILE A 227 -1.42 -15.35 -9.25
C ILE A 227 -2.91 -15.19 -8.94
N ARG A 228 -3.67 -16.27 -9.06
CA ARG A 228 -5.08 -16.33 -8.66
C ARG A 228 -5.34 -17.62 -7.90
N ARG A 229 -5.58 -17.52 -6.58
CA ARG A 229 -5.73 -18.65 -5.66
C ARG A 229 -6.71 -18.28 -4.54
N SER A 230 -7.31 -19.29 -3.92
CA SER A 230 -8.10 -19.07 -2.70
C SER A 230 -7.19 -18.72 -1.51
N ARG A 231 -7.77 -18.16 -0.44
CA ARG A 231 -7.00 -17.90 0.79
C ARG A 231 -6.45 -19.17 1.42
N ALA A 232 -7.23 -20.25 1.42
CA ALA A 232 -6.78 -21.55 1.90
C ALA A 232 -5.57 -22.08 1.11
N GLU A 233 -5.57 -21.96 -0.22
CA GLU A 233 -4.43 -22.32 -1.05
C GLU A 233 -3.19 -21.46 -0.77
N ILE A 234 -3.39 -20.15 -0.56
CA ILE A 234 -2.30 -19.24 -0.18
C ILE A 234 -1.73 -19.64 1.19
N ALA A 235 -2.58 -19.83 2.20
CA ALA A 235 -2.15 -20.22 3.54
C ALA A 235 -1.36 -21.55 3.52
N ALA A 236 -1.84 -22.53 2.75
CA ALA A 236 -1.19 -23.83 2.58
C ALA A 236 0.13 -23.75 1.80
N SER A 237 0.28 -22.75 0.91
CA SER A 237 1.50 -22.57 0.11
C SER A 237 2.68 -22.01 0.90
N LEU A 238 2.45 -21.37 2.05
CA LEU A 238 3.48 -20.69 2.84
C LEU A 238 4.48 -21.71 3.40
N ALA A 239 5.63 -21.81 2.72
CA ALA A 239 6.63 -22.84 2.97
C ALA A 239 7.73 -22.38 3.92
N GLY A 240 7.94 -21.06 4.07
CA GLY A 240 9.00 -20.54 4.92
C GLY A 240 9.13 -19.03 4.92
N ALA A 241 9.90 -18.51 5.88
CA ALA A 241 10.25 -17.10 5.95
C ALA A 241 11.59 -16.90 6.68
N SER A 242 12.29 -15.81 6.40
CA SER A 242 13.53 -15.45 7.07
C SER A 242 13.65 -13.95 7.25
N GLU A 243 14.57 -13.57 8.14
CA GLU A 243 14.91 -12.19 8.44
C GLU A 243 13.80 -11.42 9.16
N GLU A 244 14.10 -10.18 9.50
CA GLU A 244 13.13 -9.23 10.04
C GLU A 244 12.20 -8.71 8.93
N PRO A 245 10.98 -8.27 9.26
CA PRO A 245 10.08 -7.69 8.28
C PRO A 245 10.69 -6.46 7.61
N VAL A 246 10.73 -6.48 6.29
CA VAL A 246 11.17 -5.35 5.47
C VAL A 246 9.95 -4.61 4.95
N ARG A 247 10.07 -3.28 4.91
CA ARG A 247 9.02 -2.42 4.37
C ARG A 247 8.88 -2.60 2.87
N TYR A 248 7.68 -2.93 2.42
CA TYR A 248 7.31 -2.79 1.02
C TYR A 248 7.01 -1.30 0.73
N PRO A 249 7.37 -0.75 -0.44
CA PRO A 249 6.78 0.49 -0.93
C PRO A 249 5.26 0.36 -0.90
N GLY A 250 4.61 1.12 -0.01
CA GLY A 250 3.27 0.85 0.50
C GLY A 250 2.17 0.71 -0.55
N VAL A 251 1.00 0.29 -0.09
CA VAL A 251 -0.17 0.02 -0.93
C VAL A 251 -1.20 1.13 -0.76
N ILE A 252 -1.77 1.63 -1.85
CA ILE A 252 -3.05 2.35 -1.80
C ILE A 252 -4.14 1.30 -1.81
N CYS A 253 -4.75 1.11 -0.64
CA CYS A 253 -5.82 0.15 -0.43
C CYS A 253 -7.14 0.81 -0.83
N SER A 254 -7.80 0.26 -1.85
CA SER A 254 -9.09 0.76 -2.35
C SER A 254 -10.23 -0.15 -1.92
N ARG A 255 -11.29 0.41 -1.34
CA ARG A 255 -12.53 -0.31 -0.98
C ARG A 255 -13.71 0.64 -1.02
N GLU A 256 -14.80 0.23 -1.67
CA GLU A 256 -16.01 1.06 -1.86
C GLU A 256 -15.71 2.46 -2.42
N GLY A 257 -14.73 2.55 -3.32
CA GLY A 257 -14.29 3.81 -3.94
C GLY A 257 -13.39 4.70 -3.07
N GLN A 258 -13.00 4.24 -1.87
CA GLN A 258 -12.13 4.99 -0.95
C GLN A 258 -10.69 4.49 -0.98
N GLU A 259 -9.75 5.38 -1.29
CA GLU A 259 -8.33 5.13 -1.40
C GLU A 259 -7.55 5.63 -0.16
N LEU A 260 -6.95 4.67 0.55
CA LEU A 260 -6.22 4.92 1.79
C LEU A 260 -4.83 4.30 1.73
N TYR A 261 -3.82 5.04 2.19
CA TYR A 261 -2.49 4.49 2.38
C TYR A 261 -2.48 3.44 3.50
N VAL A 262 -1.84 2.30 3.25
CA VAL A 262 -1.61 1.24 4.23
C VAL A 262 -0.13 0.87 4.20
N ALA A 263 0.53 0.99 5.35
CA ALA A 263 1.92 0.56 5.49
C ALA A 263 2.00 -0.98 5.49
N SER A 264 2.91 -1.55 4.72
CA SER A 264 3.01 -3.00 4.52
C SER A 264 4.43 -3.49 4.74
N LEU A 265 4.59 -4.48 5.62
CA LEU A 265 5.87 -5.06 6.01
C LEU A 265 5.77 -6.58 6.02
N ALA A 266 6.76 -7.25 5.44
CA ALA A 266 6.90 -8.69 5.50
C ALA A 266 8.38 -9.12 5.43
N PRO A 267 8.75 -10.24 6.05
CA PRO A 267 10.05 -10.85 5.87
C PRO A 267 10.25 -11.32 4.42
N VAL A 268 11.43 -11.85 4.11
CA VAL A 268 11.59 -12.66 2.90
C VAL A 268 10.78 -13.93 3.10
N MET A 269 9.86 -14.23 2.19
CA MET A 269 8.96 -15.38 2.31
C MET A 269 9.10 -16.32 1.12
N ILE A 270 8.82 -17.60 1.35
CA ILE A 270 8.77 -18.65 0.34
C ILE A 270 7.34 -19.19 0.28
N THR A 271 6.78 -19.24 -0.92
CA THR A 271 5.54 -19.96 -1.20
C THR A 271 5.80 -21.06 -2.21
N ASP A 272 5.23 -22.24 -2.01
CA ASP A 272 5.30 -23.38 -2.92
C ASP A 272 3.91 -23.80 -3.41
N GLY A 273 3.78 -24.17 -4.68
CA GLY A 273 2.51 -24.58 -5.30
C GLY A 273 1.57 -23.45 -5.75
N LEU A 274 2.04 -22.20 -5.83
CA LEU A 274 1.23 -21.07 -6.34
C LEU A 274 1.30 -20.85 -7.85
N LEU A 275 2.30 -21.43 -8.54
CA LEU A 275 2.45 -21.36 -10.01
C LEU A 275 1.80 -22.55 -10.70
#